data_AF-A0A8J8AJF4-F1
#
_entry.id   AF-A0A8J8AJF4-F1
#
_cell.length_a   1.000
_cell.length_b   1.000
_cell.length_c   1.000
_cell.angle_alpha   90.00
_cell.angle_beta   90.00
_cell.angle_gamma   90.00
#
_symmetry.space_group_name_H-M   'P 1'
#
loop_
_entity.id
_entity.type
_entity.pdbx_description
1 polymer ?
#
loop_
_entity_poly.entity_id
_entity_poly.type
_entity_poly.pdbx_seq_one_letter_code
_entity_poly.pdbx_strand_id
1 'polypeptide(L)'
;GSEQLQQACYPMKSTQEALQLRNHLLKNFENALLQTDALLRQQFLNIVVVGGGPTGVEVSGALAEMRNHVLPKDYPELDFSLMNIYLIEGSPRTLAAMSEASSHQSKHYLEKLGVKVTLDVNVTSYDGKQVVLSNGNEIKARTVIWA
;
A
#
# COMPACT_ATOMS: atom_id res chain seq x y z
N GLY A 1 13.95 4.49 15.81
CA GLY A 1 13.76 3.47 14.75
C GLY A 1 12.31 3.39 14.34
N SER A 2 11.52 2.55 15.01
CA SER A 2 10.11 2.31 14.68
C SER A 2 9.16 3.50 14.89
N GLU A 3 9.41 4.38 15.87
CA GLU A 3 8.48 5.48 16.18
C GLU A 3 8.49 6.59 15.11
N GLN A 4 9.66 6.97 14.60
CA GLN A 4 9.78 7.95 13.51
C GLN A 4 9.15 7.43 12.20
N LEU A 5 9.31 6.13 11.94
CA LEU A 5 8.63 5.43 10.86
C LEU A 5 7.10 5.52 11.00
N GLN A 6 6.57 5.19 12.18
CA GLN A 6 5.13 5.24 12.43
C GLN A 6 4.54 6.64 12.32
N GLN A 7 5.26 7.68 12.76
CA GLN A 7 4.80 9.07 12.66
C GLN A 7 4.67 9.56 11.21
N ALA A 8 5.49 9.03 10.30
CA ALA A 8 5.42 9.36 8.87
C ALA A 8 4.37 8.54 8.11
N CYS A 9 3.83 7.48 8.72
CA CYS A 9 2.87 6.57 8.11
C CYS A 9 1.43 6.88 8.53
N TYR A 10 0.48 6.39 7.75
CA TYR A 10 -0.95 6.44 8.09
C TYR A 10 -1.32 5.19 8.90
N PRO A 11 -1.74 5.32 10.17
CA PRO A 11 -2.29 4.21 10.94
C PRO A 11 -3.71 3.84 10.45
N MET A 12 -4.16 2.63 10.81
CA MET A 12 -5.49 2.11 10.47
C MET A 12 -6.16 1.43 11.68
N LYS A 13 -6.16 2.09 12.86
CA LYS A 13 -6.70 1.55 14.11
C LYS A 13 -8.07 2.10 14.48
N SER A 14 -8.45 3.25 13.93
CA SER A 14 -9.72 3.93 14.19
C SER A 14 -10.40 4.43 12.93
N THR A 15 -11.69 4.73 13.04
CA THR A 15 -12.48 5.33 11.96
C THR A 15 -11.96 6.71 11.57
N GLN A 16 -11.47 7.50 12.53
CA GLN A 16 -10.89 8.81 12.26
C GLN A 16 -9.63 8.71 11.40
N GLU A 17 -8.75 7.76 11.71
CA GLU A 17 -7.54 7.51 10.92
C GLU A 17 -7.89 7.01 9.50
N ALA A 18 -8.89 6.14 9.37
CA ALA A 18 -9.37 5.69 8.07
C ALA A 18 -9.91 6.85 7.20
N LEU A 19 -10.63 7.80 7.81
CA LEU A 19 -11.10 9.01 7.11
C LEU A 19 -9.94 9.90 6.67
N GLN A 20 -8.91 10.06 7.51
CA GLN A 20 -7.71 10.82 7.17
C GLN A 20 -6.95 10.18 6.02
N LEU A 21 -6.77 8.85 6.04
CA LEU A 21 -6.16 8.10 4.94
C LEU A 21 -6.95 8.29 3.64
N ARG A 22 -8.28 8.15 3.69
CA ARG A 22 -9.13 8.36 2.51
C ARG A 22 -8.90 9.75 1.91
N ASN A 23 -8.98 10.79 2.73
CA ASN A 23 -8.79 12.16 2.27
C ASN A 23 -7.38 12.39 1.68
N HIS A 24 -6.36 11.77 2.27
CA HIS A 24 -4.99 11.80 1.74
C HIS A 24 -4.88 11.12 0.38
N LEU A 25 -5.48 9.95 0.19
CA LEU A 25 -5.47 9.22 -1.08
C LEU A 25 -6.13 10.03 -2.19
N LEU A 26 -7.31 10.61 -1.93
CA LEU A 26 -8.00 11.47 -2.91
C LEU A 26 -7.13 12.66 -3.32
N LYS A 27 -6.52 13.34 -2.34
CA LYS A 27 -5.58 14.44 -2.61
C LYS A 27 -4.36 14.00 -3.43
N ASN A 28 -3.85 12.79 -3.19
CA ASN A 28 -2.75 12.24 -4.00
C ASN A 28 -3.19 11.96 -5.44
N PHE A 29 -4.43 11.50 -5.67
CA PHE A 29 -4.96 11.30 -7.02
C PHE A 29 -5.12 12.64 -7.76
N GLU A 30 -5.61 13.67 -7.09
CA GLU A 30 -5.65 15.05 -7.63
C GLU A 30 -4.25 15.56 -7.98
N ASN A 31 -3.26 15.36 -7.09
CA ASN A 31 -1.88 15.74 -7.37
C ASN A 31 -1.29 14.94 -8.54
N ALA A 32 -1.61 13.65 -8.67
CA ALA A 32 -1.16 12.79 -9.76
C ALA A 32 -1.69 13.28 -11.12
N LEU A 33 -2.96 13.70 -11.16
CA LEU A 33 -3.60 14.28 -12.35
C LEU A 33 -2.89 15.56 -12.82
N LEU A 34 -2.47 16.41 -11.88
CA LEU A 34 -1.80 17.68 -12.18
C LEU A 34 -0.31 17.53 -12.55
N GLN A 35 0.30 16.36 -12.34
CA GLN A 35 1.71 16.15 -12.65
C GLN A 35 1.96 15.84 -14.12
N THR A 36 2.99 16.47 -14.70
CA THR A 36 3.48 16.17 -16.05
C THR A 36 4.65 15.18 -16.05
N ASP A 37 5.43 15.15 -14.96
CA ASP A 37 6.50 14.17 -14.76
C ASP A 37 5.90 12.81 -14.39
N ALA A 38 6.13 11.81 -15.25
CA ALA A 38 5.62 10.46 -15.08
C ALA A 38 6.17 9.77 -13.82
N LEU A 39 7.43 10.01 -13.45
CA LEU A 39 8.04 9.45 -12.25
C LEU A 39 7.40 10.05 -11.00
N LEU A 40 7.21 11.38 -10.95
CA LEU A 40 6.54 12.03 -9.83
C LEU A 40 5.08 11.60 -9.70
N ARG A 41 4.35 11.51 -10.83
CA ARG A 41 2.98 10.97 -10.86
C ARG A 41 2.94 9.57 -10.27
N GLN A 42 3.87 8.70 -10.66
CA GLN A 42 3.94 7.34 -10.15
C GLN A 42 4.12 7.27 -8.63
N GLN A 43 4.84 8.22 -8.01
CA GLN A 43 5.01 8.26 -6.55
C GLN A 43 3.67 8.48 -5.82
N PHE A 44 2.79 9.31 -6.38
CA PHE A 44 1.46 9.56 -5.83
C PHE A 44 0.53 8.36 -5.97
N LEU A 45 0.74 7.54 -7.01
CA LEU A 45 -0.05 6.34 -7.30
C LEU A 45 0.51 5.06 -6.67
N ASN A 46 1.67 5.14 -6.02
CA ASN A 46 2.24 4.02 -5.26
C ASN A 46 1.78 4.08 -3.81
N ILE A 47 1.17 3.00 -3.34
CA ILE A 47 0.78 2.79 -1.94
C ILE A 47 1.56 1.60 -1.40
N VAL A 48 2.20 1.78 -0.24
CA VAL A 48 2.85 0.70 0.49
C VAL A 48 2.04 0.39 1.75
N VAL A 49 1.71 -0.87 1.96
CA VAL A 49 1.09 -1.39 3.18
C VAL A 49 2.13 -2.22 3.90
N VAL A 50 2.41 -1.87 5.15
CA VAL A 50 3.39 -2.57 5.99
C VAL A 50 2.63 -3.48 6.95
N GLY A 51 2.98 -4.77 6.94
CA GLY A 51 2.37 -5.81 7.76
C GLY A 51 1.32 -6.62 6.98
N GLY A 52 1.61 -7.90 6.77
CA GLY A 52 0.74 -8.92 6.17
C GLY A 52 -0.17 -9.65 7.16
N GLY A 53 -0.45 -9.05 8.32
CA GLY A 53 -1.49 -9.50 9.24
C GLY A 53 -2.91 -9.25 8.69
N PRO A 54 -3.98 -9.56 9.46
CA PRO A 54 -5.36 -9.39 9.01
C PRO A 54 -5.66 -8.01 8.46
N THR A 55 -5.30 -6.95 9.19
CA THR A 55 -5.54 -5.56 8.78
C THR A 55 -4.86 -5.23 7.45
N GLY A 56 -3.58 -5.54 7.28
CA GLY A 56 -2.87 -5.17 6.06
C GLY A 56 -3.30 -5.98 4.84
N VAL A 57 -3.70 -7.25 5.03
CA VAL A 57 -4.32 -8.06 3.97
C VAL A 57 -5.65 -7.46 3.52
N GLU A 58 -6.55 -7.15 4.46
CA GLU A 58 -7.87 -6.56 4.15
C GLU A 58 -7.73 -5.20 3.47
N VAL A 59 -6.87 -4.32 3.99
CA VAL A 59 -6.63 -2.99 3.41
C VAL A 59 -6.05 -3.11 2.00
N SER A 60 -5.08 -4.01 1.78
CA SER A 60 -4.49 -4.22 0.45
C SER A 60 -5.51 -4.74 -0.56
N GLY A 61 -6.35 -5.70 -0.14
CA GLY A 61 -7.43 -6.24 -0.96
C GLY A 61 -8.47 -5.17 -1.31
N ALA A 62 -8.94 -4.41 -0.33
CA ALA A 62 -9.90 -3.33 -0.52
C ALA A 62 -9.38 -2.24 -1.47
N LEU A 63 -8.12 -1.83 -1.31
CA LEU A 63 -7.50 -0.86 -2.23
C LEU A 63 -7.40 -1.41 -3.66
N ALA A 64 -7.08 -2.70 -3.82
CA ALA A 64 -6.99 -3.32 -5.13
C ALA A 64 -8.36 -3.43 -5.81
N GLU A 65 -9.40 -3.79 -5.05
CA GLU A 65 -10.79 -3.79 -5.52
C GLU A 65 -11.24 -2.38 -5.96
N MET A 66 -10.94 -1.36 -5.15
CA MET A 66 -11.22 0.04 -5.50
C MET A 66 -10.52 0.44 -6.79
N ARG A 67 -9.23 0.14 -6.92
CA ARG A 67 -8.43 0.41 -8.14
C ARG A 67 -9.03 -0.28 -9.37
N ASN A 68 -9.49 -1.52 -9.23
CA ASN A 68 -9.94 -2.31 -10.38
C ASN A 68 -11.38 -1.96 -10.81
N HIS A 69 -12.25 -1.56 -9.88
CA HIS A 69 -13.70 -1.53 -10.14
C HIS A 69 -14.39 -0.19 -9.88
N VAL A 70 -13.80 0.67 -9.04
CA VAL A 70 -14.44 1.91 -8.55
C VAL A 70 -13.72 3.14 -9.09
N LEU A 71 -12.44 3.28 -8.78
CA LEU A 71 -11.64 4.46 -9.10
C LEU A 71 -11.58 4.80 -10.59
N PRO A 72 -11.48 3.85 -11.55
CA PRO A 72 -11.51 4.15 -12.98
C PRO A 72 -12.82 4.79 -13.46
N LYS A 73 -13.93 4.59 -12.73
CA LYS A 73 -15.23 5.20 -13.04
C LYS A 73 -15.34 6.59 -12.42
N ASP A 74 -14.79 6.75 -11.22
CA ASP A 74 -14.89 8.00 -10.45
C ASP A 74 -13.90 9.07 -10.95
N TYR A 75 -12.71 8.67 -11.44
CA TYR A 75 -11.71 9.58 -12.03
C TYR A 75 -11.24 9.04 -13.39
N PRO A 76 -12.06 9.15 -14.44
CA PRO A 76 -11.75 8.59 -15.77
C PRO A 76 -10.53 9.26 -16.43
N GLU A 77 -10.18 10.48 -16.04
CA GLU A 77 -8.97 11.19 -16.45
C GLU A 77 -7.66 10.61 -15.87
N LEU A 78 -7.72 9.73 -14.85
CA LEU A 78 -6.55 9.13 -14.24
C LEU A 78 -6.45 7.64 -14.56
N ASP A 79 -5.35 7.22 -15.18
CA ASP A 79 -5.10 5.81 -15.45
C ASP A 79 -4.69 5.05 -14.19
N PHE A 80 -5.66 4.42 -13.52
CA PHE A 80 -5.41 3.59 -12.34
C PHE A 80 -4.73 2.25 -12.64
N SER A 81 -4.52 1.86 -13.90
CA SER A 81 -3.65 0.72 -14.19
C SER A 81 -2.21 0.97 -13.75
N LEU A 82 -1.82 2.25 -13.63
CA LEU A 82 -0.53 2.69 -13.10
C LEU A 82 -0.44 2.60 -11.57
N MET A 83 -1.56 2.45 -10.87
CA MET A 83 -1.58 2.43 -9.41
C MET A 83 -1.02 1.11 -8.87
N ASN A 84 0.09 1.20 -8.12
CA ASN A 84 0.73 0.04 -7.51
C ASN A 84 0.42 -0.01 -6.02
N ILE A 85 -0.02 -1.19 -5.57
CA ILE A 85 -0.22 -1.50 -4.16
C ILE A 85 0.81 -2.55 -3.78
N TYR A 86 1.68 -2.21 -2.82
CA TYR A 86 2.71 -3.09 -2.30
C TYR A 86 2.31 -3.55 -0.90
N LEU A 87 2.34 -4.86 -0.63
CA LEU A 87 2.22 -5.40 0.71
C LEU A 87 3.60 -5.94 1.14
N ILE A 88 4.18 -5.33 2.18
CA ILE A 88 5.49 -5.70 2.71
C ILE A 88 5.30 -6.39 4.05
N GLU A 89 5.75 -7.63 4.15
CA GLU A 89 5.62 -8.47 5.35
C GLU A 89 6.98 -9.04 5.75
N GLY A 90 7.31 -8.92 7.04
CA GLY A 90 8.60 -9.36 7.59
C GLY A 90 8.73 -10.86 7.78
N SER A 91 7.61 -11.58 7.87
CA SER A 91 7.55 -13.04 7.98
C SER A 91 7.39 -13.74 6.62
N PRO A 92 7.55 -15.08 6.57
CA PRO A 92 7.48 -15.82 5.31
C PRO A 92 6.08 -15.92 4.70
N ARG A 93 5.03 -15.43 5.39
CA ARG A 93 3.62 -15.65 5.00
C ARG A 93 2.70 -14.51 5.43
N THR A 94 1.69 -14.22 4.61
CA THR A 94 0.54 -13.43 5.05
C THR A 94 -0.31 -14.23 6.04
N LEU A 95 -1.00 -13.52 6.94
CA LEU A 95 -1.85 -14.11 7.98
C LEU A 95 -1.12 -15.22 8.75
N ALA A 96 0.11 -14.99 9.19
CA ALA A 96 0.98 -16.03 9.77
C ALA A 96 0.39 -16.78 10.98
N ALA A 97 -0.61 -16.18 11.65
CA ALA A 97 -1.35 -16.80 12.74
C ALA A 97 -2.43 -17.82 12.28
N MET A 98 -2.72 -17.89 10.98
CA MET A 98 -3.69 -18.81 10.38
C MET A 98 -3.01 -20.09 9.86
N SER A 99 -3.82 -21.01 9.33
CA SER A 99 -3.29 -22.23 8.68
C SER A 99 -2.44 -21.88 7.45
N GLU A 100 -1.47 -22.73 7.11
CA GLU A 100 -0.62 -22.51 5.93
C GLU A 100 -1.43 -22.39 4.64
N ALA A 101 -2.46 -23.24 4.50
CA ALA A 101 -3.37 -23.20 3.37
C ALA A 101 -4.08 -21.84 3.25
N SER A 102 -4.57 -21.30 4.37
CA SER A 102 -5.20 -19.98 4.42
C SER A 102 -4.22 -18.86 4.07
N SER A 103 -2.99 -18.92 4.59
CA SER A 103 -1.91 -17.98 4.24
C SER A 103 -1.59 -17.99 2.75
N HIS A 104 -1.42 -19.19 2.16
CA HIS A 104 -1.16 -19.33 0.73
C HIS A 104 -2.32 -18.80 -0.12
N GLN A 105 -3.55 -19.11 0.26
CA GLN A 105 -4.74 -18.61 -0.43
C GLN A 105 -4.85 -17.09 -0.35
N SER A 106 -4.59 -16.49 0.82
CA SER A 106 -4.57 -15.04 1.01
C SER A 106 -3.56 -14.36 0.09
N LYS A 107 -2.32 -14.84 0.07
CA LYS A 107 -1.28 -14.33 -0.83
C LYS A 107 -1.72 -14.42 -2.30
N HIS A 108 -2.15 -15.61 -2.72
CA HIS A 108 -2.56 -15.86 -4.10
C HIS A 108 -3.72 -14.95 -4.54
N TYR A 109 -4.70 -14.73 -3.65
CA TYR A 109 -5.81 -13.82 -3.91
C TYR A 109 -5.35 -12.38 -4.12
N LEU A 110 -4.48 -11.87 -3.25
CA LEU A 110 -3.91 -10.52 -3.37
C LEU A 110 -3.11 -10.36 -4.67
N GLU A 111 -2.27 -11.34 -5.01
CA GLU A 111 -1.50 -11.32 -6.26
C GLU A 111 -2.42 -11.35 -7.49
N LYS A 112 -3.50 -12.14 -7.47
CA LYS A 112 -4.51 -12.16 -8.53
C LYS A 112 -5.22 -10.81 -8.69
N LEU A 113 -5.43 -10.10 -7.58
CA LEU A 113 -5.93 -8.73 -7.60
C LEU A 113 -4.88 -7.71 -8.07
N GLY A 114 -3.62 -8.11 -8.33
CA GLY A 114 -2.55 -7.23 -8.78
C GLY A 114 -1.86 -6.45 -7.65
N VAL A 115 -1.92 -6.96 -6.42
CA VAL A 115 -1.10 -6.49 -5.29
C VAL A 115 0.28 -7.13 -5.38
N LYS A 116 1.33 -6.33 -5.17
CA LYS A 116 2.72 -6.80 -5.16
C LYS A 116 3.11 -7.21 -3.74
N VAL A 117 3.05 -8.50 -3.46
CA VAL A 117 3.35 -9.05 -2.13
C VAL A 117 4.84 -9.37 -2.01
N THR A 118 5.51 -8.73 -1.04
CA THR A 118 6.91 -9.02 -0.67
C THR A 118 6.94 -9.57 0.75
N LEU A 119 7.46 -10.79 0.89
CA LEU A 119 7.59 -11.50 2.17
C LEU A 119 9.05 -11.53 2.59
N ASP A 120 9.32 -11.93 3.84
CA ASP A 120 10.67 -12.02 4.42
C ASP A 120 11.46 -10.69 4.36
N VAL A 121 10.75 -9.56 4.30
CA VAL A 121 11.35 -8.23 4.13
C VAL A 121 10.66 -7.22 5.04
N ASN A 122 11.46 -6.43 5.75
CA ASN A 122 10.96 -5.38 6.63
C ASN A 122 11.20 -4.00 6.02
N VAL A 123 10.33 -3.04 6.34
CA VAL A 123 10.60 -1.63 6.07
C VAL A 123 11.59 -1.10 7.12
N THR A 124 12.69 -0.50 6.66
CA THR A 124 13.76 0.01 7.53
C THR A 124 13.71 1.53 7.68
N SER A 125 13.22 2.26 6.68
CA SER A 125 13.01 3.71 6.77
C SER A 125 11.93 4.19 5.79
N TYR A 126 11.31 5.33 6.13
CA TYR A 126 10.41 6.07 5.26
C TYR A 126 10.52 7.56 5.58
N ASP A 127 10.72 8.39 4.56
CA ASP A 127 10.91 9.85 4.69
C ASP A 127 9.70 10.68 4.18
N GLY A 128 8.58 10.02 3.87
CA GLY A 128 7.43 10.65 3.21
C GLY A 128 7.42 10.55 1.68
N LYS A 129 8.49 10.03 1.06
CA LYS A 129 8.63 9.88 -0.40
C LYS A 129 9.28 8.58 -0.84
N GLN A 130 10.15 8.01 -0.02
CA GLN A 130 10.94 6.81 -0.30
C GLN A 130 10.89 5.87 0.88
N VAL A 131 10.48 4.63 0.61
CA VAL A 131 10.53 3.50 1.53
C VAL A 131 11.79 2.71 1.24
N VAL A 132 12.59 2.43 2.26
CA VAL A 132 13.76 1.55 2.17
C VAL A 132 13.43 0.22 2.84
N LEU A 133 13.80 -0.87 2.18
CA LEU A 133 13.55 -2.24 2.62
C LEU A 133 14.83 -2.89 3.17
N SER A 134 14.68 -3.92 4.01
CA SER A 134 15.80 -4.62 4.66
C SER A 134 16.71 -5.36 3.68
N ASN A 135 16.25 -5.64 2.46
CA ASN A 135 17.03 -6.25 1.38
C ASN A 135 17.75 -5.21 0.49
N GLY A 136 17.68 -3.92 0.84
CA GLY A 136 18.30 -2.83 0.07
C GLY A 136 17.45 -2.29 -1.08
N ASN A 137 16.28 -2.87 -1.36
CA ASN A 137 15.37 -2.33 -2.36
C ASN A 137 14.69 -1.06 -1.85
N GLU A 138 14.28 -0.21 -2.80
CA GLU A 138 13.62 1.05 -2.51
C GLU A 138 12.31 1.19 -3.30
N ILE A 139 11.30 1.77 -2.67
CA ILE A 139 10.00 2.06 -3.29
C ILE A 139 9.71 3.54 -3.11
N LYS A 140 9.51 4.27 -4.22
CA LYS A 140 9.04 5.66 -4.15
C LYS A 140 7.52 5.67 -3.98
N ALA A 141 7.03 6.20 -2.88
CA ALA A 141 5.61 6.24 -2.54
C ALA A 141 5.31 7.46 -1.67
N ARG A 142 4.14 8.08 -1.89
CA ARG A 142 3.63 9.19 -1.05
C ARG A 142 2.63 8.72 0.00
N THR A 143 2.33 7.43 0.02
CA THR A 143 1.45 6.81 1.00
C THR A 143 2.08 5.54 1.51
N VAL A 144 2.28 5.49 2.83
CA VAL A 144 2.61 4.27 3.56
C VAL A 144 1.56 4.08 4.64
N ILE A 145 0.94 2.91 4.66
CA ILE A 145 -0.05 2.49 5.65
C ILE A 145 0.64 1.51 6.58
N TRP A 146 0.60 1.79 7.88
CA TRP A 146 1.17 0.92 8.91
C TRP A 146 0.04 0.16 9.61
N ALA A 147 -0.05 -1.14 9.34
CA ALA A 147 -1.11 -2.03 9.81
C ALA A 147 -0.70 -2.83 11.06
#